data_AF-A0A955XFY1-F1
#
_entry.id   AF-A0A955XFY1-F1
#
_cell.length_a   1.000
_cell.length_b   1.000
_cell.length_c   1.000
_cell.angle_alpha   90.00
_cell.angle_beta   90.00
_cell.angle_gamma   90.00
#
_symmetry.space_group_name_H-M   'P 1'
#
loop_
_entity.id
_entity.type
_entity.pdbx_description
1 polymer ?
#
loop_
_entity_poly.entity_id
_entity_poly.type
_entity_poly.pdbx_seq_one_letter_code
_entity_poly.pdbx_strand_id
1 'polypeptide(L)'
;PTTLVVVGSNPAALVAPRFVYGDRDPPTPQAVEDARGLLAQAQDHLAHQDIEAAKRLLGLCIQVADLPDCHKTLGSLLTLLQDPSGRAHLLRYVQTAGDAPDVEQVRRFLGAE
;
A
#
# COMPACT_ATOMS: atom_id res chain seq x y z
N PRO A 1 -21.79 -24.11 9.82
CA PRO A 1 -20.66 -24.69 10.58
C PRO A 1 -19.54 -25.02 9.60
N THR A 2 -18.49 -24.21 9.54
CA THR A 2 -17.42 -24.39 8.56
C THR A 2 -16.06 -24.35 9.27
N THR A 3 -15.29 -25.37 8.95
CA THR A 3 -14.14 -25.94 9.66
C THR A 3 -12.93 -25.02 9.77
N LEU A 4 -12.33 -24.97 10.95
CA LEU A 4 -11.02 -24.38 11.23
C LEU A 4 -9.92 -25.39 10.83
N VAL A 5 -9.04 -25.04 9.89
CA VAL A 5 -7.84 -25.84 9.61
C VAL A 5 -6.64 -25.15 10.24
N VAL A 6 -6.09 -25.77 11.30
CA VAL A 6 -4.82 -25.39 11.92
C VAL A 6 -3.69 -26.04 11.12
N VAL A 7 -2.86 -25.24 10.45
CA VAL A 7 -1.61 -25.70 9.84
C VAL A 7 -0.45 -25.21 10.70
N GLY A 8 0.37 -26.17 11.12
CA GLY A 8 1.36 -26.05 12.19
C GLY A 8 2.48 -25.02 11.99
N SER A 9 3.03 -24.64 13.14
CA SER A 9 4.12 -23.71 13.36
C SER A 9 5.41 -24.09 12.63
N ASN A 10 5.98 -23.14 11.88
CA ASN A 10 7.35 -23.22 11.37
C ASN A 10 8.09 -21.91 11.75
N PRO A 11 9.07 -21.94 12.67
CA PRO A 11 9.67 -20.73 13.23
C PRO A 11 10.91 -20.28 12.43
N ALA A 12 10.75 -19.89 11.16
CA ALA A 12 11.86 -19.32 10.36
C ALA A 12 11.45 -18.60 9.07
N ALA A 13 10.17 -18.25 8.88
CA ALA A 13 9.77 -17.45 7.72
C ALA A 13 9.62 -16.00 8.17
N LEU A 14 10.51 -15.13 7.70
CA LEU A 14 10.28 -13.69 7.63
C LEU A 14 8.87 -13.49 7.05
N VAL A 15 7.91 -13.20 7.93
CA VAL A 15 6.54 -12.93 7.54
C VAL A 15 6.58 -11.58 6.85
N ALA A 16 6.84 -11.58 5.55
CA ALA A 16 6.38 -10.51 4.69
C ALA A 16 4.88 -10.37 5.00
N PRO A 17 4.39 -9.19 5.39
CA PRO A 17 2.98 -9.01 5.71
C PRO A 17 2.18 -9.48 4.49
N ARG A 18 1.46 -10.59 4.68
CA ARG A 18 0.53 -11.14 3.69
C ARG A 18 -0.68 -10.23 3.67
N PHE A 19 -0.60 -9.16 2.91
CA PHE A 19 -1.79 -8.43 2.53
C PHE A 19 -2.58 -9.31 1.57
N VAL A 20 -3.71 -9.85 2.05
CA VAL A 20 -4.66 -10.59 1.23
C VAL A 20 -5.48 -9.57 0.44
N TYR A 21 -4.95 -9.15 -0.70
CA TYR A 21 -5.72 -8.42 -1.71
C TYR A 21 -6.50 -9.48 -2.51
N GLY A 22 -7.66 -9.90 -1.99
CA GLY A 22 -8.59 -10.73 -2.76
C GLY A 22 -9.08 -9.96 -4.00
N ASP A 23 -9.56 -10.69 -5.01
CA ASP A 23 -10.28 -10.13 -6.17
C ASP A 23 -11.44 -9.27 -5.66
N ARG A 24 -11.17 -7.98 -5.46
CA ARG A 24 -12.18 -6.99 -5.11
C ARG A 24 -12.81 -6.52 -6.42
N ASP A 25 -14.12 -6.34 -6.39
CA ASP A 25 -14.81 -5.63 -7.45
C ASP A 25 -14.09 -4.30 -7.72
N PRO A 26 -14.01 -3.86 -8.99
CA PRO A 26 -13.41 -2.56 -9.30
C PRO A 26 -14.12 -1.45 -8.50
N PRO A 27 -13.37 -0.49 -7.93
CA PRO A 27 -13.96 0.55 -7.10
C PRO A 27 -14.94 1.41 -7.90
N THR A 28 -16.00 1.85 -7.23
CA THR A 28 -16.96 2.78 -7.84
C THR A 28 -16.29 4.14 -8.11
N PRO A 29 -16.81 4.96 -9.04
CA PRO A 29 -16.27 6.31 -9.27
C PRO A 29 -16.24 7.17 -8.01
N GLN A 30 -17.26 7.05 -7.15
CA GLN A 30 -17.30 7.75 -5.86
C GLN A 30 -16.18 7.28 -4.93
N ALA A 31 -15.95 5.96 -4.82
CA ALA A 31 -14.86 5.43 -3.99
C ALA A 31 -13.49 5.94 -4.46
N VAL A 32 -13.28 6.09 -5.78
CA VAL A 32 -12.07 6.69 -6.33
C VAL A 32 -11.92 8.16 -5.92
N GLU A 33 -13.01 8.93 -5.95
CA GLU A 33 -13.00 10.33 -5.51
C GLU A 33 -12.72 10.45 -4.00
N ASP A 34 -13.40 9.65 -3.18
CA ASP A 34 -13.19 9.60 -1.73
C ASP A 34 -11.74 9.24 -1.40
N ALA A 35 -11.18 8.24 -2.08
CA ALA A 35 -9.78 7.83 -1.92
C ALA A 35 -8.79 8.93 -2.32
N ARG A 36 -9.08 9.72 -3.37
CA ARG A 36 -8.27 10.90 -3.73
C ARG A 36 -8.36 11.99 -2.65
N GLY A 37 -9.53 12.19 -2.06
CA GLY A 37 -9.71 13.11 -0.93
C GLY A 37 -8.89 12.67 0.30
N LEU A 38 -8.86 11.37 0.59
CA LEU A 38 -8.02 10.81 1.66
C LEU A 38 -6.52 10.98 1.36
N LEU A 39 -6.10 10.78 0.11
CA LEU A 39 -4.72 11.01 -0.31
C LEU A 39 -4.29 12.47 -0.13
N ALA A 40 -5.13 13.43 -0.54
CA ALA A 40 -4.86 14.84 -0.37
C ALA A 40 -4.72 15.23 1.11
N GLN A 41 -5.60 14.73 1.97
CA GLN A 41 -5.49 14.92 3.42
C GLN A 41 -4.23 14.27 4.00
N ALA A 42 -3.87 13.06 3.55
CA ALA A 42 -2.64 12.42 3.99
C ALA A 42 -1.41 13.25 3.63
N GLN A 43 -1.37 13.84 2.42
CA GLN A 43 -0.29 14.72 1.98
C GLN A 43 -0.21 15.99 2.81
N ASP A 44 -1.35 16.56 3.21
CA ASP A 44 -1.40 17.70 4.14
C ASP A 44 -0.82 17.33 5.52
N HIS A 45 -1.21 16.18 6.08
CA HIS A 45 -0.62 15.69 7.33
C HIS A 45 0.89 15.45 7.21
N LEU A 46 1.38 14.94 6.07
CA LEU A 46 2.82 14.80 5.81
C LEU A 46 3.54 16.16 5.79
N ALA A 47 2.94 17.18 5.18
CA ALA A 47 3.49 18.54 5.17
C ALA A 47 3.58 19.13 6.59
N HIS A 48 2.65 18.77 7.47
CA HIS A 48 2.64 19.13 8.89
C HIS A 48 3.40 18.15 9.79
N GLN A 49 4.16 17.20 9.22
CA GLN A 49 4.92 16.17 9.93
C GLN A 49 4.08 15.26 10.85
N ASP A 50 2.77 15.19 10.63
CA ASP A 50 1.86 14.27 11.32
C ASP A 50 1.85 12.90 10.62
N ILE A 51 2.93 12.15 10.86
CA ILE A 51 3.20 10.88 10.20
C ILE A 51 2.13 9.83 10.51
N GLU A 52 1.61 9.78 11.73
CA GLU A 52 0.63 8.77 12.14
C GLU A 52 -0.76 9.04 11.57
N ALA A 53 -1.19 10.30 11.45
CA ALA A 53 -2.40 10.61 10.70
C ALA A 53 -2.26 10.28 9.21
N ALA A 54 -1.13 10.65 8.59
CA ALA A 54 -0.86 10.34 7.20
C ALA A 54 -0.90 8.83 6.92
N LYS A 55 -0.25 8.00 7.75
CA LYS A 55 -0.28 6.54 7.63
C LYS A 55 -1.70 5.99 7.69
N ARG A 56 -2.52 6.46 8.63
CA ARG A 56 -3.92 6.03 8.76
C ARG A 56 -4.74 6.38 7.52
N LEU A 57 -4.62 7.61 7.04
CA LEU A 57 -5.34 8.08 5.85
C LEU A 57 -4.92 7.34 4.58
N LEU A 58 -3.63 7.06 4.42
CA LEU A 58 -3.12 6.26 3.30
C LEU A 58 -3.61 4.81 3.36
N GLY A 59 -3.65 4.22 4.55
CA GLY A 59 -4.24 2.89 4.77
C GLY A 59 -5.73 2.86 4.39
N LEU A 60 -6.49 3.90 4.76
CA LEU A 60 -7.90 4.04 4.37
C LEU A 60 -8.05 4.24 2.86
N CYS A 61 -7.23 5.08 2.22
CA CYS A 61 -7.25 5.25 0.78
C CYS A 61 -7.11 3.92 0.03
N ILE A 62 -6.15 3.08 0.46
CA ILE A 62 -5.92 1.75 -0.11
C ILE A 62 -7.14 0.86 0.13
N GLN A 63 -7.74 0.89 1.32
CA GLN A 63 -8.93 0.10 1.61
C GLN A 63 -10.14 0.49 0.77
N VAL A 64 -10.30 1.77 0.46
CA VAL A 64 -11.43 2.33 -0.29
C VAL A 64 -11.33 2.02 -1.78
N ALA A 65 -10.17 2.26 -2.42
CA ALA A 65 -10.05 2.14 -3.88
C ALA A 65 -8.72 1.59 -4.40
N ASP A 66 -7.80 1.14 -3.52
CA ASP A 66 -6.51 0.52 -3.90
C ASP A 66 -5.69 1.36 -4.90
N LEU A 67 -5.74 2.69 -4.78
CA LEU A 67 -5.13 3.59 -5.78
C LEU A 67 -3.60 3.47 -5.79
N PRO A 68 -2.96 3.46 -6.98
CA PRO A 68 -1.50 3.34 -7.10
C PRO A 68 -0.75 4.42 -6.28
N ASP A 69 -1.21 5.67 -6.33
CA ASP A 69 -0.56 6.77 -5.63
C ASP A 69 -0.58 6.60 -4.11
N CYS A 70 -1.62 5.97 -3.54
CA CYS A 70 -1.67 5.68 -2.12
C CYS A 70 -0.65 4.63 -1.72
N HIS A 71 -0.43 3.62 -2.57
CA HIS A 71 0.66 2.66 -2.39
C HIS A 71 2.04 3.31 -2.52
N LYS A 72 2.24 4.20 -3.50
CA LYS A 72 3.51 4.92 -3.67
C LYS A 72 3.84 5.76 -2.46
N THR A 73 2.90 6.59 -2.01
CA THR A 73 3.12 7.50 -0.87
C THR A 73 3.35 6.70 0.42
N LEU A 74 2.52 5.69 0.71
CA LEU A 74 2.69 4.87 1.90
C LEU A 74 3.99 4.05 1.85
N GLY A 75 4.29 3.45 0.70
CA GLY A 75 5.51 2.68 0.49
C GLY A 75 6.77 3.50 0.68
N SER A 76 6.79 4.72 0.14
CA SER A 76 7.89 5.68 0.31
C SER A 76 8.05 6.08 1.78
N LEU A 77 6.96 6.43 2.45
CA LEU A 77 6.96 6.80 3.86
C LEU A 77 7.48 5.66 4.74
N LEU A 78 6.96 4.45 4.57
CA LEU A 78 7.37 3.28 5.33
C LEU A 78 8.84 2.94 5.09
N THR A 79 9.33 3.10 3.86
CA THR A 79 10.76 2.92 3.55
C THR A 79 11.63 3.93 4.30
N LEU A 80 11.23 5.21 4.37
CA LEU A 80 11.93 6.23 5.16
C LEU A 80 11.94 5.90 6.65
N LEU A 81 10.85 5.32 7.15
CA LEU A 81 10.72 4.85 8.54
C LEU A 81 11.40 3.48 8.79
N GLN A 82 12.09 2.93 7.79
CA GLN A 82 12.72 1.60 7.83
C GLN A 82 11.75 0.45 8.15
N ASP A 83 10.47 0.63 7.81
CA ASP A 83 9.45 -0.41 7.94
C ASP A 83 9.49 -1.36 6.71
N PRO A 84 9.68 -2.67 6.90
CA PRO A 84 9.80 -3.64 5.81
C PRO A 84 8.55 -3.74 4.94
N SER A 85 7.39 -3.33 5.46
CA SER A 85 6.12 -3.31 4.73
C SER A 85 6.14 -2.31 3.57
N GLY A 86 7.03 -1.31 3.60
CA GLY A 86 7.18 -0.31 2.52
C GLY A 86 7.44 -0.96 1.16
N ARG A 87 8.24 -2.02 1.13
CA ARG A 87 8.54 -2.79 -0.09
C ARG A 87 7.27 -3.37 -0.72
N ALA A 88 6.36 -3.92 0.07
CA ALA A 88 5.13 -4.52 -0.44
C ALA A 88 4.21 -3.49 -1.12
N HIS A 89 4.12 -2.28 -0.54
CA HIS A 89 3.35 -1.19 -1.15
C HIS A 89 4.00 -0.68 -2.43
N LEU A 90 5.32 -0.48 -2.46
CA LEU A 90 6.01 -0.05 -3.69
C LEU A 90 5.91 -1.10 -4.82
N LEU A 91 5.93 -2.39 -4.49
CA LEU A 91 5.67 -3.46 -5.47
C LEU A 91 4.25 -3.35 -6.05
N ARG A 92 3.25 -3.11 -5.20
CA ARG A 92 1.86 -2.93 -5.65
C ARG A 92 1.72 -1.71 -6.56
N TYR A 93 2.37 -0.60 -6.22
CA TYR A 93 2.44 0.58 -7.08
C TYR A 93 3.01 0.22 -8.47
N VAL A 94 4.14 -0.47 -8.54
CA VAL A 94 4.74 -0.90 -9.83
C VAL A 94 3.79 -1.80 -10.64
N GLN A 95 2.96 -2.60 -9.98
CA GLN A 95 1.99 -3.48 -10.65
C GLN A 95 0.76 -2.72 -11.18
N THR A 96 0.32 -1.65 -10.52
CA THR A 96 -0.96 -0.99 -10.81
C THR A 96 -0.83 0.38 -11.46
N ALA A 97 0.36 0.99 -11.45
CA ALA A 97 0.56 2.36 -11.92
C ALA A 97 0.69 2.52 -13.45
N GLY A 98 0.68 1.42 -14.23
CA GLY A 98 0.81 1.46 -15.69
C GLY A 98 2.09 2.17 -16.14
N ASP A 99 1.94 3.17 -17.01
CA ASP A 99 3.04 3.94 -17.60
C ASP A 99 3.45 5.18 -16.78
N ALA A 100 3.17 5.21 -15.48
CA ALA A 100 3.59 6.33 -14.64
C ALA A 100 5.12 6.53 -14.73
N PRO A 101 5.60 7.79 -14.84
CA PRO A 101 6.95 8.10 -15.31
C PRO A 101 8.07 7.57 -14.39
N ASP A 102 7.76 7.34 -13.12
CA ASP A 102 8.71 6.87 -12.12
C ASP A 102 8.63 5.37 -11.81
N VAL A 103 7.76 4.59 -12.47
CA VAL A 103 7.60 3.15 -12.24
C VAL A 103 8.89 2.38 -12.47
N GLU A 104 9.62 2.68 -13.54
CA GLU A 104 10.91 2.04 -13.82
C GLU A 104 11.96 2.37 -12.76
N GLN A 105 11.95 3.59 -12.23
CA GLN A 105 12.85 3.98 -11.16
C GLN A 105 12.53 3.22 -9.87
N VAL A 106 11.25 3.11 -9.52
CA VAL A 106 10.82 2.33 -8.34
C VAL A 106 11.13 0.84 -8.52
N ARG A 107 10.93 0.27 -9.72
CA ARG A 107 11.27 -1.14 -10.00
C ARG A 107 12.75 -1.43 -9.78
N ARG A 108 13.64 -0.55 -10.25
CA ARG A 108 15.09 -0.65 -10.01
C ARG A 108 15.44 -0.49 -8.54
N PHE A 109 14.83 0.48 -7.84
CA PHE A 109 15.02 0.66 -6.39
C PHE A 109 14.67 -0.62 -5.61
N LEU A 110 13.64 -1.35 -6.06
CA LEU A 110 13.22 -2.61 -5.46
C LEU A 110 14.13 -3.79 -5.83
N GLY A 111 15.04 -3.66 -6.79
CA GLY A 111 15.80 -4.80 -7.33
C GLY A 111 14.88 -5.87 -7.91
N ALA A 112 13.76 -5.47 -8.51
CA ALA A 112 12.79 -6.35 -9.16
C ALA A 112 13.06 -6.41 -10.67
N GLU A 113 14.32 -6.70 -11.02
CA GLU A 113 14.79 -6.92 -12.40
C GLU A 113 14.61 -8.37 -12.84
#